data_AF-A0A813L4D2-F1
#
_entry.id   AF-A0A813L4D2-F1
#
_cell.length_a   1.000
_cell.length_b   1.000
_cell.length_c   1.000
_cell.angle_alpha   90.00
_cell.angle_beta   90.00
_cell.angle_gamma   90.00
#
_symmetry.space_group_name_H-M   'P 1'
#
loop_
_entity.id
_entity.type
_entity.pdbx_description
1 polymer ?
#
loop_
_entity_poly.entity_id
_entity_poly.type
_entity_poly.pdbx_seq_one_letter_code
_entity_poly.pdbx_strand_id
1 'polypeptide(L)'
;EEALRHFEGAVKLDPGLYEAWLGLGILQQSREVLEKTYALDPTRYEAAFALSDLLLKSPGASREKAVIYAAVAVHRAPAHRSVLNGFVRALRAAGHEEEAVAVMRSAAADGIWRHPRQRILDVMYPDLPVVGPLLQGSEYPGLARLHSAVLQALPAIREQFMELRQMLQSGLADPGDLKYFDAATHFDCDTNKEERAWCRETGREGSWTEYSFMRQWSQCSLQAFPTACQVISEAIGQSSMDVDTIIDC
;
A
#
# COMPACT_ATOMS: atom_id res chain seq x y z
N GLU A 1 -13.72 18.94 -3.59
CA GLU A 1 -14.51 20.10 -3.14
C GLU A 1 -15.97 20.07 -3.58
N GLU A 2 -16.27 19.84 -4.86
CA GLU A 2 -17.66 19.80 -5.34
C GLU A 2 -18.53 18.70 -4.69
N ALA A 3 -17.99 17.48 -4.57
CA ALA A 3 -18.69 16.38 -3.89
C ALA A 3 -19.08 16.73 -2.44
N LEU A 4 -18.21 17.46 -1.73
CA LEU A 4 -18.46 17.87 -0.35
C LEU A 4 -19.72 18.76 -0.26
N ARG A 5 -19.84 19.76 -1.15
CA ARG A 5 -21.01 20.65 -1.20
C ARG A 5 -22.31 19.89 -1.48
N HIS A 6 -22.26 18.87 -2.33
CA HIS A 6 -23.44 18.04 -2.62
C HIS A 6 -23.86 17.21 -1.41
N PHE A 7 -22.92 16.60 -0.68
CA PHE A 7 -23.25 15.86 0.54
C PHE A 7 -23.76 16.77 1.66
N GLU A 8 -23.18 17.96 1.83
CA GLU A 8 -23.70 18.97 2.76
C GLU A 8 -25.12 19.41 2.41
N GLY A 9 -25.40 19.60 1.11
CA GLY A 9 -26.75 19.89 0.61
C GLY A 9 -27.73 18.75 0.89
N ALA A 10 -27.31 17.51 0.64
CA ALA A 10 -28.13 16.32 0.85
C ALA A 10 -28.49 16.13 2.33
N VAL A 11 -27.52 16.27 3.25
CA VAL A 11 -27.75 16.21 4.71
C VAL A 11 -28.68 17.32 5.20
N LYS A 12 -28.65 18.51 4.59
CA LYS A 12 -29.58 19.60 4.93
C LYS A 12 -31.00 19.32 4.46
N LEU A 13 -31.16 18.68 3.31
CA LEU A 13 -32.47 18.32 2.75
C LEU A 13 -33.09 17.12 3.48
N ASP A 14 -32.28 16.13 3.80
CA ASP A 14 -32.67 14.95 4.57
C ASP A 14 -31.61 14.60 5.63
N PRO A 15 -31.81 15.03 6.89
CA PRO A 15 -30.91 14.70 7.99
C PRO A 15 -30.87 13.21 8.34
N GLY A 16 -31.81 12.39 7.86
CA GLY A 16 -31.85 10.94 8.06
C GLY A 16 -31.12 10.15 6.97
N LEU A 17 -30.63 10.80 5.90
CA LEU A 17 -30.03 10.14 4.76
C LEU A 17 -28.62 9.59 5.08
N TYR A 18 -28.56 8.30 5.40
CA TYR A 18 -27.32 7.62 5.81
C TYR A 18 -26.18 7.79 4.81
N GLU A 19 -26.44 7.58 3.51
CA GLU A 19 -25.43 7.66 2.45
C GLU A 19 -24.79 9.04 2.38
N ALA A 20 -25.58 10.09 2.61
CA ALA A 20 -25.08 11.45 2.58
C ALA A 20 -24.17 11.74 3.77
N TRP A 21 -24.55 11.29 4.97
CA TRP A 21 -23.72 11.38 6.16
C TRP A 21 -22.43 10.57 6.06
N LEU A 22 -22.50 9.35 5.51
CA LEU A 22 -21.33 8.50 5.28
C LEU A 22 -20.35 9.17 4.30
N GLY A 23 -20.86 9.64 3.15
CA GLY A 23 -20.05 10.34 2.15
C GLY A 23 -19.40 11.60 2.71
N LEU A 24 -20.15 12.38 3.50
CA LEU A 24 -19.65 13.57 4.17
C LEU A 24 -18.53 13.23 5.16
N GLY A 25 -18.74 12.22 6.02
CA GLY A 25 -17.77 11.81 7.04
C GLY A 25 -16.46 11.31 6.44
N ILE A 26 -16.53 10.53 5.36
CA ILE A 26 -15.36 10.05 4.62
C ILE A 26 -14.61 11.22 3.98
N LEU A 27 -15.30 12.12 3.28
CA LEU A 27 -14.63 13.23 2.58
C LEU A 27 -14.01 14.25 3.55
N GLN A 28 -14.65 14.50 4.68
CA GLN A 28 -14.13 15.40 5.71
C GLN A 28 -13.08 14.74 6.62
N GLN A 29 -12.89 13.41 6.52
CA GLN A 29 -12.12 12.63 7.49
C GLN A 29 -12.58 12.92 8.94
N SER A 30 -13.90 13.07 9.12
CA SER A 30 -14.49 13.55 10.38
C SER A 30 -15.06 12.40 11.20
N ARG A 31 -14.41 12.14 12.33
CA ARG A 31 -14.84 11.10 13.27
C ARG A 31 -16.25 11.37 13.82
N GLU A 32 -16.54 12.61 14.18
CA GLU A 32 -17.86 12.98 14.73
C GLU A 32 -18.98 12.70 13.72
N VAL A 33 -18.76 13.03 12.45
CA VAL A 33 -19.73 12.83 11.37
C VAL A 33 -19.93 11.33 11.11
N LEU A 34 -18.85 10.54 11.13
CA LEU A 34 -18.95 9.09 10.99
C LEU A 34 -19.59 8.42 12.21
N GLU A 35 -19.34 8.90 13.44
CA GLU A 35 -20.03 8.43 14.66
C GLU A 35 -21.52 8.73 14.61
N LYS A 36 -21.91 9.91 14.12
CA LYS A 36 -23.32 10.25 13.82
C LYS A 36 -23.91 9.31 12.77
N THR A 37 -23.16 9.06 11.69
CA THR A 37 -23.58 8.12 10.63
C THR A 37 -23.83 6.73 11.19
N TYR A 38 -22.91 6.23 12.03
CA TYR A 38 -23.06 4.94 12.70
C TYR A 38 -24.25 4.91 13.65
N ALA A 39 -24.54 6.01 14.35
CA ALA A 39 -25.70 6.11 15.22
C ALA A 39 -27.04 6.15 14.46
N LEU A 40 -27.06 6.68 13.23
CA LEU A 40 -28.26 6.67 12.38
C LEU A 40 -28.67 5.23 12.01
N ASP A 41 -27.71 4.38 11.65
CA ASP A 41 -27.97 2.98 11.36
C ASP A 41 -26.79 2.08 11.79
N PRO A 42 -26.82 1.51 13.02
CA PRO A 42 -25.78 0.62 13.53
C PRO A 42 -25.78 -0.78 12.88
N THR A 43 -26.75 -1.09 12.02
CA THR A 43 -26.82 -2.38 11.32
C THR A 43 -25.95 -2.41 10.08
N ARG A 44 -25.65 -1.24 9.52
CA ARG A 44 -24.80 -1.05 8.36
C ARG A 44 -23.32 -1.03 8.74
N TYR A 45 -22.52 -1.76 7.98
CA TYR A 45 -21.11 -1.95 8.29
C TYR A 45 -20.24 -0.79 7.83
N GLU A 46 -20.70 0.00 6.86
CA GLU A 46 -19.91 0.98 6.14
C GLU A 46 -19.36 2.08 7.06
N ALA A 47 -20.20 2.61 7.96
CA ALA A 47 -19.75 3.61 8.94
C ALA A 47 -18.74 3.04 9.94
N ALA A 48 -18.92 1.80 10.41
CA ALA A 48 -17.97 1.15 11.30
C ALA A 48 -16.63 0.87 10.57
N PHE A 49 -16.69 0.42 9.32
CA PHE A 49 -15.52 0.23 8.47
C PHE A 49 -14.76 1.55 8.25
N ALA A 50 -15.47 2.64 7.93
CA ALA A 50 -14.89 3.97 7.76
C ALA A 50 -14.30 4.52 9.05
N LEU A 51 -14.95 4.33 10.20
CA LEU A 51 -14.41 4.71 11.52
C LEU A 51 -13.12 3.98 11.84
N SER A 52 -13.07 2.67 11.59
CA SER A 52 -11.85 1.89 11.77
C SER A 52 -10.71 2.43 10.90
N ASP A 53 -10.96 2.63 9.59
CA ASP A 53 -9.96 3.17 8.67
C ASP A 53 -9.47 4.57 9.06
N LEU A 54 -10.38 5.46 9.48
CA LEU A 54 -10.04 6.80 9.95
C LEU A 54 -9.16 6.75 11.21
N LEU A 55 -9.50 5.89 12.19
CA LEU A 55 -8.70 5.71 13.41
C LEU A 55 -7.32 5.13 13.12
N LEU A 56 -7.17 4.32 12.08
CA LEU A 56 -5.86 3.83 11.64
C LEU A 56 -5.00 4.91 11.00
N LYS A 57 -5.60 5.92 10.38
CA LYS A 57 -4.89 7.04 9.75
C LYS A 57 -4.65 8.22 10.70
N SER A 58 -5.39 8.29 11.81
CA SER A 58 -5.32 9.41 12.76
C SER A 58 -4.17 9.21 13.75
N PRO A 59 -3.19 10.14 13.82
CA PRO A 59 -2.13 10.12 14.84
C PRO A 59 -2.72 10.11 16.25
N GLY A 60 -2.11 9.36 17.17
CA GLY A 60 -2.55 9.26 18.57
C GLY A 60 -3.90 8.57 18.79
N ALA A 61 -4.62 8.17 17.73
CA ALA A 61 -5.89 7.48 17.86
C ALA A 61 -5.69 6.04 18.38
N SER A 62 -6.65 5.59 19.20
CA SER A 62 -6.60 4.25 19.80
C SER A 62 -6.73 3.17 18.73
N ARG A 63 -5.66 2.39 18.55
CA ARG A 63 -5.63 1.23 17.65
C ARG A 63 -6.63 0.16 18.07
N GLU A 64 -6.82 -0.03 19.38
CA GLU A 64 -7.85 -0.93 19.93
C GLU A 64 -9.27 -0.51 19.54
N LYS A 65 -9.58 0.80 19.55
CA LYS A 65 -10.88 1.26 19.05
C LYS A 65 -11.06 0.97 17.56
N ALA A 66 -10.00 1.05 16.76
CA ALA A 66 -10.06 0.67 15.35
C ALA A 66 -10.38 -0.83 15.19
N VAL A 67 -9.81 -1.70 16.04
CA VAL A 67 -10.12 -3.13 16.08
C VAL A 67 -11.60 -3.36 16.40
N ILE A 68 -12.15 -2.67 17.41
CA ILE A 68 -13.56 -2.79 17.79
C ILE A 68 -14.49 -2.45 16.61
N TYR A 69 -14.28 -1.31 15.96
CA TYR A 69 -15.11 -0.93 14.81
C TYR A 69 -14.95 -1.87 13.61
N ALA A 70 -13.72 -2.36 13.35
CA ALA A 70 -13.51 -3.34 12.28
C ALA A 70 -14.18 -4.68 12.59
N ALA A 71 -14.14 -5.15 13.84
CA ALA A 71 -14.82 -6.36 14.27
C ALA A 71 -16.34 -6.24 14.08
N VAL A 72 -16.93 -5.08 14.41
CA VAL A 72 -18.34 -4.79 14.12
C VAL A 72 -18.60 -4.89 12.61
N ALA A 73 -17.76 -4.27 11.78
CA ALA A 73 -17.94 -4.31 10.33
C ALA A 73 -17.87 -5.75 9.78
N VAL A 74 -16.90 -6.56 10.24
CA VAL A 74 -16.77 -7.98 9.86
C VAL A 74 -17.98 -8.78 10.29
N HIS A 75 -18.48 -8.58 11.51
CA HIS A 75 -19.68 -9.28 11.98
C HIS A 75 -20.90 -9.03 11.08
N ARG A 76 -21.03 -7.81 10.55
CA ARG A 76 -22.12 -7.42 9.65
C ARG A 76 -21.92 -7.87 8.20
N ALA A 77 -20.67 -7.95 7.75
CA ALA A 77 -20.32 -8.31 6.38
C ALA A 77 -19.16 -9.33 6.34
N PRO A 78 -19.36 -10.57 6.84
CA PRO A 78 -18.27 -11.52 7.10
C PRO A 78 -17.56 -12.02 5.85
N ALA A 79 -18.24 -12.00 4.70
CA ALA A 79 -17.66 -12.39 3.41
C ALA A 79 -17.09 -11.21 2.61
N HIS A 80 -17.19 -9.98 3.12
CA HIS A 80 -16.76 -8.80 2.38
C HIS A 80 -15.25 -8.60 2.48
N ARG A 81 -14.52 -8.87 1.39
CA ARG A 81 -13.06 -8.85 1.33
C ARG A 81 -12.43 -7.57 1.89
N SER A 82 -12.90 -6.39 1.49
CA SER A 82 -12.33 -5.12 1.98
C SER A 82 -12.49 -4.94 3.49
N VAL A 83 -13.58 -5.47 4.06
CA VAL A 83 -13.86 -5.38 5.50
C VAL A 83 -12.93 -6.30 6.28
N LEU A 84 -12.71 -7.53 5.79
CA LEU A 84 -11.70 -8.46 6.35
C LEU A 84 -10.28 -7.89 6.25
N ASN A 85 -9.90 -7.27 5.12
CA ASN A 85 -8.61 -6.61 4.98
C ASN A 85 -8.45 -5.47 5.99
N GLY A 86 -9.50 -4.65 6.18
CA GLY A 86 -9.52 -3.59 7.18
C GLY A 86 -9.34 -4.13 8.60
N PHE A 87 -10.00 -5.26 8.93
CA PHE A 87 -9.89 -5.89 10.24
C PHE A 87 -8.50 -6.47 10.51
N VAL A 88 -7.92 -7.19 9.55
CA VAL A 88 -6.54 -7.68 9.64
C VAL A 88 -5.56 -6.53 9.85
N ARG A 89 -5.72 -5.43 9.09
CA ARG A 89 -4.89 -4.23 9.26
C ARG A 89 -5.07 -3.60 10.64
N ALA A 90 -6.30 -3.56 11.17
CA ALA A 90 -6.56 -3.04 12.51
C ALA A 90 -5.91 -3.89 13.61
N LEU A 91 -6.04 -5.23 13.52
CA LEU A 91 -5.42 -6.18 14.45
C LEU A 91 -3.90 -6.01 14.47
N ARG A 92 -3.27 -5.95 13.29
CA ARG A 92 -1.82 -5.73 13.17
C ARG A 92 -1.37 -4.40 13.77
N ALA A 93 -2.08 -3.32 13.49
CA ALA A 93 -1.77 -2.00 14.02
C ALA A 93 -1.89 -1.93 15.56
N ALA A 94 -2.72 -2.80 16.17
CA ALA A 94 -2.85 -2.95 17.61
C ALA A 94 -1.87 -3.98 18.21
N GLY A 95 -1.05 -4.67 17.39
CA GLY A 95 -0.10 -5.68 17.85
C GLY A 95 -0.65 -7.10 17.96
N HIS A 96 -1.89 -7.34 17.53
CA HIS A 96 -2.57 -8.64 17.59
C HIS A 96 -2.26 -9.52 16.37
N GLU A 97 -0.97 -9.82 16.12
CA GLU A 97 -0.54 -10.54 14.90
C GLU A 97 -1.10 -11.96 14.83
N GLU A 98 -1.19 -12.68 15.95
CA GLU A 98 -1.73 -14.05 15.96
C GLU A 98 -3.20 -14.09 15.56
N GLU A 99 -4.00 -13.15 16.07
CA GLU A 99 -5.41 -12.99 15.70
C GLU A 99 -5.56 -12.57 14.23
N ALA A 100 -4.72 -11.65 13.76
CA ALA A 100 -4.69 -11.26 12.36
C ALA A 100 -4.46 -12.49 11.47
N VAL A 101 -3.43 -13.30 11.77
CA VAL A 101 -3.13 -14.54 11.05
C VAL A 101 -4.29 -15.54 11.11
N ALA A 102 -4.97 -15.66 12.25
CA ALA A 102 -6.14 -16.52 12.37
C ALA A 102 -7.29 -16.10 11.45
N VAL A 103 -7.61 -14.79 11.39
CA VAL A 103 -8.63 -14.24 10.48
C VAL A 103 -8.26 -14.54 9.03
N MET A 104 -7.01 -14.32 8.64
CA MET A 104 -6.55 -14.60 7.27
C MET A 104 -6.68 -16.08 6.89
N ARG A 105 -6.39 -16.99 7.83
CA ARG A 105 -6.56 -18.44 7.65
C ARG A 105 -8.03 -18.82 7.51
N SER A 106 -8.90 -18.26 8.34
CA SER A 106 -10.35 -18.49 8.22
C SER A 106 -10.87 -18.03 6.87
N ALA A 107 -10.55 -16.79 6.47
CA ALA A 107 -10.98 -16.25 5.18
C ALA A 107 -10.51 -17.10 3.99
N ALA A 108 -9.31 -17.67 4.07
CA ALA A 108 -8.81 -18.60 3.05
C ALA A 108 -9.54 -19.96 3.07
N ALA A 109 -9.80 -20.51 4.25
CA ALA A 109 -10.56 -21.76 4.40
C ALA A 109 -12.00 -21.62 3.90
N ASP A 110 -12.62 -20.46 4.08
CA ASP A 110 -13.96 -20.13 3.62
C ASP A 110 -14.03 -19.79 2.11
N GLY A 111 -12.89 -19.84 1.40
CA GLY A 111 -12.80 -19.51 -0.03
C GLY A 111 -12.98 -18.02 -0.34
N ILE A 112 -13.11 -17.17 0.69
CA ILE A 112 -13.16 -15.73 0.53
C ILE A 112 -11.81 -15.25 -0.01
N TRP A 113 -10.72 -15.80 0.53
CA TRP A 113 -9.36 -15.61 0.04
C TRP A 113 -8.80 -16.88 -0.57
N ARG A 114 -7.82 -16.72 -1.44
CA ARG A 114 -7.09 -17.84 -2.07
C ARG A 114 -6.04 -18.44 -1.16
N HIS A 115 -5.43 -17.59 -0.35
CA HIS A 115 -4.32 -17.96 0.50
C HIS A 115 -4.29 -17.07 1.76
N PRO A 116 -3.88 -17.58 2.93
CA PRO A 116 -3.78 -16.80 4.17
C PRO A 116 -2.73 -15.67 4.16
N ARG A 117 -1.98 -15.52 3.07
CA ARG A 117 -1.02 -14.41 2.85
C ARG A 117 -1.42 -13.54 1.66
N GLN A 118 -2.68 -13.60 1.23
CA GLN A 118 -3.15 -12.94 0.02
C GLN A 118 -2.85 -11.43 0.08
N ARG A 119 -2.14 -10.92 -0.93
CA ARG A 119 -1.90 -9.48 -1.13
C ARG A 119 -3.01 -8.91 -2.02
N ILE A 120 -3.18 -7.59 -2.02
CA ILE A 120 -4.21 -6.90 -2.81
C ILE A 120 -4.18 -7.31 -4.31
N LEU A 121 -2.98 -7.55 -4.85
CA LEU A 121 -2.79 -7.92 -6.26
C LEU A 121 -3.41 -9.28 -6.63
N ASP A 122 -3.48 -10.23 -5.69
CA ASP A 122 -4.07 -11.55 -5.93
C ASP A 122 -5.60 -11.48 -6.14
N VAL A 123 -6.22 -10.33 -5.84
CA VAL A 123 -7.64 -10.07 -6.09
C VAL A 123 -7.88 -9.62 -7.53
N MET A 124 -6.94 -8.87 -8.11
CA MET A 124 -7.09 -8.31 -9.46
C MET A 124 -6.86 -9.36 -10.55
N TYR A 125 -6.05 -10.37 -10.27
CA TYR A 125 -5.67 -11.38 -11.25
C TYR A 125 -5.96 -12.81 -10.75
N PRO A 126 -7.22 -13.25 -10.83
CA PRO A 126 -7.64 -14.56 -10.34
C PRO A 126 -7.07 -15.73 -11.14
N ASP A 127 -6.39 -15.51 -12.25
CA ASP A 127 -5.77 -16.62 -12.99
C ASP A 127 -4.27 -16.72 -12.74
N LEU A 128 -3.71 -15.79 -11.95
CA LEU A 128 -2.31 -15.87 -11.58
C LEU A 128 -2.11 -17.00 -10.54
N PRO A 129 -1.12 -17.87 -10.77
CA PRO A 129 -0.72 -18.88 -9.79
C PRO A 129 -0.30 -18.20 -8.48
N VAL A 130 -0.79 -18.71 -7.35
CA VAL A 130 -0.30 -18.30 -6.03
C VAL A 130 1.06 -18.94 -5.83
N VAL A 131 2.09 -18.19 -6.18
CA VAL A 131 3.48 -18.59 -5.98
C VAL A 131 3.90 -18.31 -4.55
N GLY A 132 4.57 -19.28 -3.94
CA GLY A 132 5.13 -19.11 -2.60
C GLY A 132 6.12 -17.93 -2.54
N PRO A 133 6.54 -17.51 -1.34
CA PRO A 133 7.44 -16.36 -1.16
C PRO A 133 8.80 -16.51 -1.84
N LEU A 134 9.14 -17.71 -2.32
CA LEU A 134 10.35 -17.98 -3.09
C LEU A 134 9.93 -18.59 -4.42
N LEU A 135 9.94 -17.77 -5.45
CA LEU A 135 9.80 -18.21 -6.84
C LEU A 135 11.04 -19.05 -7.19
N GLN A 136 10.85 -20.35 -7.43
CA GLN A 136 11.90 -21.12 -8.07
C GLN A 136 11.94 -20.72 -9.55
N GLY A 137 13.08 -20.23 -10.03
CA GLY A 137 13.22 -19.72 -11.40
C GLY A 137 12.80 -20.71 -12.49
N SER A 138 12.79 -22.02 -12.20
CA SER A 138 12.35 -23.06 -13.12
C SER A 138 10.87 -22.95 -13.52
N GLU A 139 10.00 -22.38 -12.68
CA GLU A 139 8.56 -22.29 -12.96
C GLU A 139 8.22 -21.13 -13.91
N TYR A 140 9.12 -20.15 -14.04
CA TYR A 140 8.92 -18.95 -14.86
C TYR A 140 10.18 -18.67 -15.67
N PRO A 141 10.31 -19.27 -16.87
CA PRO A 141 11.51 -19.10 -17.70
C PRO A 141 11.85 -17.64 -18.01
N GLY A 142 10.84 -16.78 -18.13
CA GLY A 142 11.04 -15.33 -18.29
C GLY A 142 11.70 -14.69 -17.07
N LEU A 143 11.22 -15.02 -15.87
CA LEU A 143 11.79 -14.54 -14.61
C LEU A 143 13.20 -15.10 -14.37
N ALA A 144 13.46 -16.37 -14.69
CA ALA A 144 14.80 -16.94 -14.59
C ALA A 144 15.79 -16.24 -15.53
N ARG A 145 15.38 -15.93 -16.78
CA ARG A 145 16.21 -15.15 -17.70
C ARG A 145 16.48 -13.75 -17.17
N LEU A 146 15.45 -13.06 -16.70
CA LEU A 146 15.59 -11.72 -16.10
C LEU A 146 16.52 -11.76 -14.89
N HIS A 147 16.29 -12.68 -13.95
CA HIS A 147 17.12 -12.85 -12.76
C HIS A 147 18.59 -13.10 -13.13
N SER A 148 18.86 -14.02 -14.08
CA SER A 148 20.24 -14.28 -14.53
C SER A 148 20.87 -13.06 -15.19
N ALA A 149 20.12 -12.30 -16.01
CA ALA A 149 20.63 -11.12 -16.67
C ALA A 149 20.94 -9.99 -15.67
N VAL A 150 20.07 -9.81 -14.67
CA VAL A 150 20.28 -8.87 -13.56
C VAL A 150 21.53 -9.24 -12.77
N LEU A 151 21.71 -10.52 -12.41
CA LEU A 151 22.91 -10.97 -11.68
C LEU A 151 24.21 -10.72 -12.46
N GLN A 152 24.20 -10.93 -13.77
CA GLN A 152 25.36 -10.66 -14.63
C GLN A 152 25.67 -9.16 -14.73
N ALA A 153 24.63 -8.32 -14.79
CA ALA A 153 24.77 -6.87 -14.91
C ALA A 153 24.94 -6.13 -13.57
N LEU A 154 24.75 -6.83 -12.44
CA LEU A 154 24.72 -6.22 -11.11
C LEU A 154 25.95 -5.36 -10.77
N PRO A 155 27.20 -5.74 -11.13
CA PRO A 155 28.35 -4.88 -10.89
C PRO A 155 28.25 -3.52 -11.60
N ALA A 156 27.84 -3.51 -12.87
CA ALA A 156 27.70 -2.29 -13.67
C ALA A 156 26.51 -1.43 -13.18
N ILE A 157 25.40 -2.06 -12.79
CA ILE A 157 24.25 -1.35 -12.20
C ILE A 157 24.65 -0.68 -10.87
N ARG A 158 25.44 -1.36 -10.04
CA ARG A 158 25.96 -0.80 -8.79
C ARG A 158 26.89 0.38 -9.01
N GLU A 159 27.75 0.31 -10.02
CA GLU A 159 28.63 1.41 -10.39
C GLU A 159 27.82 2.65 -10.82
N GLN A 160 26.87 2.48 -11.74
CA GLN A 160 25.94 3.55 -12.17
C GLN A 160 25.19 4.18 -11.00
N PHE A 161 24.70 3.34 -10.08
CA PHE A 161 24.04 3.82 -8.87
C PHE A 161 24.95 4.72 -8.02
N MET A 162 26.19 4.30 -7.80
CA MET A 162 27.12 5.04 -6.96
C MET A 162 27.54 6.37 -7.61
N GLU A 163 27.76 6.38 -8.93
CA GLU A 163 28.03 7.61 -9.70
C GLU A 163 26.86 8.59 -9.61
N LEU A 164 25.64 8.11 -9.88
CA LEU A 164 24.43 8.93 -9.80
C LEU A 164 24.24 9.50 -8.40
N ARG A 165 24.39 8.67 -7.36
CA ARG A 165 24.30 9.11 -5.97
C ARG A 165 25.31 10.22 -5.67
N GLN A 166 26.56 10.07 -6.13
CA GLN A 166 27.58 11.09 -5.94
C GLN A 166 27.23 12.40 -6.68
N MET A 167 26.70 12.32 -7.90
CA MET A 167 26.26 13.49 -8.66
C MET A 167 25.12 14.23 -7.95
N LEU A 168 24.12 13.51 -7.45
CA LEU A 168 23.01 14.08 -6.69
C LEU A 168 23.49 14.72 -5.38
N GLN A 169 24.38 14.06 -4.64
CA GLN A 169 24.91 14.57 -3.38
C GLN A 169 25.82 15.80 -3.56
N SER A 170 26.50 15.90 -4.70
CA SER A 170 27.35 17.04 -5.03
C SER A 170 26.59 18.20 -5.70
N GLY A 171 25.30 18.03 -6.00
CA GLY A 171 24.49 19.01 -6.73
C GLY A 171 24.88 19.15 -8.21
N LEU A 172 25.60 18.18 -8.76
CA LEU A 172 25.96 18.12 -10.18
C LEU A 172 24.81 17.60 -11.06
N ALA A 173 23.76 17.06 -10.45
CA ALA A 173 22.52 16.69 -11.11
C ALA A 173 21.32 17.01 -10.21
N ASP A 174 20.23 17.47 -10.82
CA ASP A 174 18.92 17.57 -10.19
C ASP A 174 18.08 16.34 -10.58
N PRO A 175 17.45 15.62 -9.63
CA PRO A 175 16.52 14.55 -9.94
C PRO A 175 15.44 14.95 -10.95
N GLY A 176 14.99 16.22 -10.93
CA GLY A 176 13.99 16.75 -11.86
C GLY A 176 14.43 16.82 -13.32
N ASP A 177 15.74 16.83 -13.58
CA ASP A 177 16.30 16.86 -14.93
C ASP A 177 16.43 15.47 -15.55
N LEU A 178 16.36 14.41 -14.72
CA LEU A 178 16.47 13.03 -15.15
C LEU A 178 15.09 12.49 -15.52
N LYS A 179 14.85 12.35 -16.83
CA LYS A 179 13.55 11.88 -17.32
C LYS A 179 13.25 10.48 -16.77
N TYR A 180 12.05 10.32 -16.21
CA TYR A 180 11.55 9.06 -15.61
C TYR A 180 12.32 8.57 -14.37
N PHE A 181 13.11 9.46 -13.78
CA PHE A 181 13.76 9.21 -12.50
C PHE A 181 12.96 9.88 -11.38
N ASP A 182 12.85 9.21 -10.25
CA ASP A 182 12.28 9.73 -9.03
C ASP A 182 13.11 9.26 -7.84
N ALA A 183 13.28 10.13 -6.85
CA ALA A 183 13.98 9.83 -5.62
C ALA A 183 13.05 10.13 -4.44
N ALA A 184 12.58 9.08 -3.78
CA ALA A 184 11.68 9.19 -2.64
C ALA A 184 12.40 8.78 -1.36
N THR A 185 12.62 9.72 -0.44
CA THR A 185 13.11 9.38 0.89
C THR A 185 11.94 8.96 1.75
N HIS A 186 11.95 7.69 2.11
CA HIS A 186 11.03 7.08 3.05
C HIS A 186 11.66 7.08 4.43
N PHE A 187 10.81 7.24 5.43
CA PHE A 187 11.20 7.11 6.83
C PHE A 187 10.50 5.88 7.37
N ASP A 188 11.20 5.07 8.17
CA ASP A 188 10.63 3.87 8.80
C ASP A 188 9.43 4.21 9.70
N CYS A 189 9.30 5.49 10.04
CA CYS A 189 8.28 6.04 10.91
C CYS A 189 7.55 7.16 10.19
N ASP A 190 6.23 7.11 10.25
CA ASP A 190 5.34 8.01 9.52
C ASP A 190 5.62 9.49 9.84
N THR A 191 5.12 10.36 8.97
CA THR A 191 5.32 11.81 8.96
C THR A 191 4.79 12.55 10.18
N ASN A 192 3.99 11.92 11.07
CA ASN A 192 3.48 12.63 12.24
C ASN A 192 4.53 12.75 13.37
N LYS A 193 4.42 13.82 14.16
CA LYS A 193 5.43 14.19 15.17
C LYS A 193 5.54 13.19 16.32
N GLU A 194 4.45 12.51 16.64
CA GLU A 194 4.35 11.58 17.78
C GLU A 194 5.02 10.24 17.44
N GLU A 195 4.79 9.73 16.24
CA GLU A 195 5.41 8.50 15.74
C GLU A 195 6.92 8.67 15.53
N ARG A 196 7.34 9.86 15.06
CA ARG A 196 8.76 10.25 15.05
C ARG A 196 9.38 10.38 16.44
N ALA A 197 8.61 10.74 17.46
CA ALA A 197 9.11 10.78 18.84
C ALA A 197 9.27 9.36 19.39
N TRP A 198 8.26 8.51 19.20
CA TRP A 198 8.29 7.10 19.61
C TRP A 198 9.44 6.33 18.93
N CYS A 199 9.66 6.53 17.63
CA CYS A 199 10.78 5.88 16.93
C CYS A 199 12.14 6.35 17.40
N ARG A 200 12.29 7.64 17.71
CA ARG A 200 13.50 8.18 18.33
C ARG A 200 13.76 7.56 19.69
N GLU A 201 12.73 7.44 20.51
CA GLU A 201 12.81 6.85 21.84
C GLU A 201 13.11 5.33 21.80
N THR A 202 12.62 4.63 20.77
CA THR A 202 12.81 3.18 20.62
C THR A 202 14.01 2.78 19.76
N GLY A 203 14.77 3.74 19.22
CA GLY A 203 15.92 3.49 18.36
C GLY A 203 15.56 2.86 17.01
N ARG A 204 14.31 3.05 16.55
CA ARG A 204 13.77 2.54 15.28
C ARG A 204 13.74 3.59 14.18
N GLU A 205 14.47 4.70 14.35
CA GLU A 205 14.56 5.76 13.36
C GLU A 205 15.54 5.35 12.26
N GLY A 206 15.01 4.98 11.10
CA GLY A 206 15.75 4.81 9.85
C GLY A 206 15.12 5.61 8.72
N SER A 207 15.94 5.93 7.73
CA SER A 207 15.46 6.47 6.45
C SER A 207 16.11 5.70 5.33
N TRP A 208 15.34 5.36 4.32
CA TRP A 208 15.84 4.77 3.08
C TRP A 208 15.39 5.64 1.92
N THR A 209 16.23 5.78 0.90
CA THR A 209 15.86 6.51 -0.32
C THR A 209 15.64 5.51 -1.43
N GLU A 210 14.41 5.47 -1.93
CA GLU A 210 14.06 4.76 -3.14
C GLU A 210 14.48 5.57 -4.35
N TYR A 211 15.09 4.90 -5.32
CA TYR A 211 15.40 5.48 -6.62
C TYR A 211 14.62 4.72 -7.68
N SER A 212 13.52 5.31 -8.14
CA SER A 212 12.68 4.72 -9.18
C SER A 212 13.16 5.23 -10.54
N PHE A 213 13.59 4.33 -11.41
CA PHE A 213 14.08 4.68 -12.75
C PHE A 213 13.18 4.15 -13.88
N MET A 214 12.03 3.60 -13.50
CA MET A 214 10.97 3.22 -14.42
C MET A 214 9.64 3.78 -13.94
N ARG A 215 8.86 4.33 -14.86
CA ARG A 215 7.46 4.72 -14.62
C ARG A 215 6.62 4.21 -15.79
N GLN A 216 5.43 3.69 -15.50
CA GLN A 216 4.40 3.33 -16.48
C GLN A 216 4.92 2.56 -17.72
N TRP A 217 4.93 1.23 -17.60
CA TRP A 217 4.91 0.18 -18.65
C TRP A 217 5.92 0.21 -19.81
N SER A 218 6.80 1.22 -19.90
CA SER A 218 7.78 1.32 -21.01
C SER A 218 8.86 2.39 -20.84
N GLN A 219 8.72 3.28 -19.85
CA GLN A 219 9.60 4.45 -19.76
C GLN A 219 10.69 4.19 -18.73
N CYS A 220 11.91 4.01 -19.22
CA CYS A 220 13.09 3.79 -18.39
C CYS A 220 14.03 5.00 -18.50
N SER A 221 14.61 5.40 -17.37
CA SER A 221 15.57 6.49 -17.30
C SER A 221 16.93 6.04 -17.82
N LEU A 222 17.09 6.01 -19.15
CA LEU A 222 18.35 5.66 -19.82
C LEU A 222 19.51 6.57 -19.41
N GLN A 223 19.23 7.79 -18.94
CA GLN A 223 20.24 8.72 -18.45
C GLN A 223 20.78 8.31 -17.08
N ALA A 224 19.93 7.72 -16.22
CA ALA A 224 20.30 7.32 -14.87
C ALA A 224 20.83 5.87 -14.81
N PHE A 225 20.18 4.94 -15.52
CA PHE A 225 20.51 3.50 -15.44
C PHE A 225 20.45 2.82 -16.82
N PRO A 226 21.32 3.17 -17.78
CA PRO A 226 21.27 2.61 -19.13
C PRO A 226 21.43 1.08 -19.13
N THR A 227 22.26 0.52 -18.25
CA THR A 227 22.47 -0.93 -18.17
C THR A 227 21.23 -1.63 -17.62
N ALA A 228 20.60 -1.10 -16.56
CA ALA A 228 19.37 -1.69 -16.02
C ALA A 228 18.23 -1.65 -17.04
N CYS A 229 18.07 -0.52 -17.76
CA CYS A 229 17.09 -0.38 -18.83
C CYS A 229 17.30 -1.39 -19.95
N GLN A 230 18.56 -1.60 -20.37
CA GLN A 230 18.90 -2.59 -21.41
C GLN A 230 18.55 -4.01 -20.96
N VAL A 231 18.99 -4.40 -19.75
CA VAL A 231 18.74 -5.74 -19.18
C VAL A 231 17.24 -6.04 -19.11
N ILE A 232 16.44 -5.08 -18.64
CA ILE A 232 14.98 -5.23 -18.53
C ILE A 232 14.35 -5.35 -19.93
N SER A 233 14.75 -4.48 -20.86
CA SER A 233 14.24 -4.51 -22.24
C SER A 233 14.55 -5.82 -22.97
N GLU A 234 15.74 -6.39 -22.76
CA GLU A 234 16.16 -7.65 -23.40
C GLU A 234 15.50 -8.87 -22.75
N ALA A 235 15.35 -8.87 -21.43
CA ALA A 235 14.80 -10.02 -20.70
C ALA A 235 13.28 -10.15 -20.81
N ILE A 236 12.55 -9.03 -20.80
CA ILE A 236 11.08 -8.99 -20.78
C ILE A 236 10.51 -8.81 -22.20
N GLY A 237 11.33 -8.39 -23.16
CA GLY A 237 10.93 -8.03 -24.51
C GLY A 237 10.29 -6.65 -24.57
N GLN A 238 10.57 -5.91 -25.64
CA GLN A 238 10.11 -4.52 -25.83
C GLN A 238 8.58 -4.36 -25.81
N SER A 239 7.81 -5.44 -25.93
CA SER A 239 6.35 -5.45 -25.98
C SER A 239 5.65 -5.74 -24.65
N SER A 240 6.37 -5.99 -23.55
CA SER A 240 5.78 -6.64 -22.36
C SER A 240 6.36 -6.16 -21.01
N MET A 241 6.87 -4.92 -20.93
CA MET A 241 7.36 -4.37 -19.66
C MET A 241 6.21 -4.04 -18.71
N ASP A 242 5.76 -5.03 -17.93
CA ASP A 242 4.97 -4.80 -16.72
C ASP A 242 5.83 -5.22 -15.52
N VAL A 243 6.52 -4.24 -14.93
CA VAL A 243 7.37 -4.46 -13.76
C VAL A 243 7.00 -3.40 -12.74
N ASP A 244 6.09 -3.75 -11.84
CA ASP A 244 5.94 -3.01 -10.59
C ASP A 244 7.12 -3.35 -9.68
N THR A 245 7.71 -2.31 -9.10
CA THR A 245 8.93 -2.28 -8.30
C THR A 245 8.97 -3.37 -7.23
N ILE A 246 10.04 -4.17 -7.21
CA ILE A 246 10.40 -5.02 -6.07
C ILE A 246 11.51 -4.30 -5.30
N ILE A 247 11.18 -3.82 -4.10
CA ILE A 247 12.13 -3.30 -3.11
C ILE A 247 12.73 -4.51 -2.39
N ASP A 248 14.07 -4.55 -2.26
CA ASP A 248 14.78 -5.45 -1.36
C ASP A 248 15.25 -4.66 -0.14
N CYS A 249 15.12 -5.24 1.05
CA CYS A 249 15.43 -4.63 2.35
C CYS A 249 16.92 -4.69 2.70
#